data_AF-A0AA36HKG2-F1
#
_entry.id   AF-A0AA36HKG2-F1
#
_cell.length_a   1.000
_cell.length_b   1.000
_cell.length_c   1.000
_cell.angle_alpha   90.00
_cell.angle_beta   90.00
_cell.angle_gamma   90.00
#
_symmetry.space_group_name_H-M   'P 1'
#
loop_
_entity.id
_entity.type
_entity.pdbx_description
1 polymer ?
#
loop_
_entity_poly.entity_id
_entity_poly.type
_entity_poly.pdbx_seq_one_letter_code
_entity_poly.pdbx_strand_id
1 'polypeptide(L)'
;MSNGIDLLGLDEAPAPAPPVTPPSPARQQAKQDSELIAYPSAYESGYGTAAATVLEGSKEKRYVVRCEGRWRVRNAPSLSSRVIGTVATGTVVIGEDWGGEIDSKEIVDLEPTGLTQQDDRLTTEVLNKALTSLTELWVKVTRLEAQEPMGVSEIRRDAAAGGIYCLRRNAMGYGLYQDDAEPLEGPMVLLPERLSLELRLDAQKAASERNEDVSLTWKLLGAAESLGRLFSDEVGLNNEDLKVPAKVRRPEDMFELKQRDQLKKAVASVRAPVTELVEKAVEQNLDGDLLAGLPKDLWRRFARLREALVTATKEADSFVVCPQNAGREEMTGPMPTAEPVDGSVKELSDFVALCERLERFGGWTCLDSHLRQEVIAFSNHAGDIQKYVRRRCKELKEGVKSPSSQGVSGLEDLLDTSKPPSRGSAPMAVPPLLKPPPVSSCSVRTSQ
;
A
#
# COMPACT_ATOMS: atom_id res chain seq x y z
N MET A 1 58.27 37.15 14.00
CA MET A 1 59.04 36.10 13.30
C MET A 1 58.10 35.44 12.32
N SER A 2 58.61 35.33 11.10
CA SER A 2 57.94 35.15 9.82
C SER A 2 57.34 33.76 9.59
N ASN A 3 56.35 33.70 8.69
CA ASN A 3 56.10 32.71 7.61
C ASN A 3 54.57 32.50 7.49
N GLY A 4 53.84 32.94 6.45
CA GLY A 4 54.22 33.37 5.11
C GLY A 4 54.20 32.21 4.11
N ILE A 5 53.02 31.63 3.83
CA ILE A 5 52.80 30.75 2.67
C ILE A 5 51.42 31.08 2.06
N ASP A 6 51.44 31.96 1.06
CA ASP A 6 50.49 31.96 -0.05
C ASP A 6 50.94 30.86 -1.02
N LEU A 7 50.05 29.95 -1.45
CA LEU A 7 50.17 29.33 -2.78
C LEU A 7 48.87 28.59 -3.17
N LEU A 8 48.40 28.94 -4.38
CA LEU A 8 47.43 28.23 -5.25
C LEU A 8 45.94 28.58 -5.08
N GLY A 9 45.60 29.77 -5.58
CA GLY A 9 44.32 30.00 -6.22
C GLY A 9 44.27 29.29 -7.56
N LEU A 10 43.40 28.28 -7.65
CA LEU A 10 42.95 27.71 -8.93
C LEU A 10 41.53 28.22 -9.15
N ASP A 11 41.41 29.25 -9.99
CA ASP A 11 40.14 29.65 -10.59
C ASP A 11 39.67 28.52 -11.52
N GLU A 12 38.66 27.77 -11.07
CA GLU A 12 37.97 26.77 -11.86
C GLU A 12 37.00 27.48 -12.80
N ALA A 13 37.42 27.65 -14.05
CA ALA A 13 36.57 28.21 -15.10
C ALA A 13 35.38 27.27 -15.38
N PRO A 14 34.15 27.81 -15.52
CA PRO A 14 32.98 26.99 -15.83
C PRO A 14 33.13 26.33 -17.20
N ALA A 15 32.94 25.01 -17.23
CA ALA A 15 32.97 24.22 -18.45
C ALA A 15 31.98 24.76 -19.50
N PRO A 16 32.35 24.81 -20.78
CA PRO A 16 31.45 25.26 -21.84
C PRO A 16 30.27 24.30 -21.97
N ALA A 17 29.06 24.88 -22.04
CA ALA A 17 27.83 24.13 -22.27
C ALA A 17 27.93 23.32 -23.59
N PRO A 18 27.45 22.07 -23.61
CA PRO A 18 27.48 21.24 -24.81
C PRO A 18 26.64 21.89 -25.94
N PRO A 19 27.06 21.74 -27.20
CA PRO A 19 26.36 22.33 -28.34
C PRO A 19 24.94 21.75 -28.47
N VAL A 20 23.95 22.62 -28.38
CA VAL A 20 22.55 22.31 -28.67
C VAL A 20 22.44 21.94 -30.14
N THR A 21 22.26 20.65 -30.42
CA THR A 21 21.99 20.16 -31.77
C THR A 21 20.53 20.44 -32.11
N PRO A 22 20.24 21.17 -33.21
CA PRO A 22 18.85 21.37 -33.62
C PRO A 22 18.23 20.05 -34.08
N PRO A 23 16.93 19.81 -33.79
CA PRO A 23 16.25 18.59 -34.19
C PRO A 23 16.21 18.48 -35.72
N SER A 24 16.67 17.34 -36.22
CA SER A 24 16.72 17.00 -37.63
C SER A 24 15.30 16.98 -38.25
N PRO A 25 15.06 17.61 -39.42
CA PRO A 25 13.73 17.74 -40.03
C PRO A 25 13.17 16.43 -40.64
N ALA A 26 13.84 15.30 -40.48
CA ALA A 26 13.50 14.05 -41.18
C ALA A 26 12.35 13.23 -40.56
N ARG A 27 11.61 13.75 -39.57
CA ARG A 27 10.51 12.99 -38.90
C ARG A 27 9.10 13.59 -39.07
N GLN A 28 8.92 14.53 -40.00
CA GLN A 28 7.60 15.15 -40.24
C GLN A 28 6.88 14.68 -41.53
N GLN A 29 7.43 13.74 -42.30
CA GLN A 29 6.78 13.25 -43.53
C GLN A 29 6.14 11.85 -43.44
N ALA A 30 6.12 11.19 -42.28
CA ALA A 30 5.49 9.87 -42.11
C ALA A 30 4.09 9.94 -41.46
N LYS A 31 3.33 11.02 -41.68
CA LYS A 31 2.02 11.23 -41.01
C LYS A 31 0.87 11.63 -41.94
N GLN A 32 0.96 11.37 -43.25
CA GLN A 32 -0.08 11.75 -44.21
C GLN A 32 -0.62 10.66 -45.14
N ASP A 33 -0.30 9.38 -44.95
CA ASP A 33 -0.90 8.28 -45.75
C ASP A 33 -1.46 7.15 -44.87
N SER A 34 -2.46 7.46 -44.04
CA SER A 34 -3.30 6.43 -43.42
C SER A 34 -4.74 6.92 -43.27
N GLU A 35 -5.35 7.32 -44.38
CA GLU A 35 -6.81 7.41 -44.52
C GLU A 35 -7.32 6.19 -45.29
N LEU A 36 -8.54 5.77 -44.94
CA LEU A 36 -9.33 4.64 -45.45
C LEU A 36 -9.02 3.24 -44.89
N ILE A 37 -9.29 3.06 -43.59
CA ILE A 37 -9.96 1.83 -43.14
C ILE A 37 -11.43 2.18 -42.92
N ALA A 38 -12.28 1.67 -43.82
CA ALA A 38 -13.73 1.78 -43.70
C ALA A 38 -14.20 1.08 -42.42
N TYR A 39 -14.82 1.85 -41.52
CA TYR A 39 -15.57 1.28 -40.41
C TYR A 39 -16.83 0.60 -40.97
N PRO A 40 -17.06 -0.71 -40.71
CA PRO A 40 -18.38 -1.26 -40.92
C PRO A 40 -19.36 -0.55 -39.98
N SER A 41 -20.38 0.03 -40.60
CA SER A 41 -21.55 0.64 -39.98
C SER A 41 -22.06 -0.20 -38.81
N ALA A 42 -22.46 0.50 -37.75
CA ALA A 42 -23.11 -0.02 -36.56
C ALA A 42 -24.04 -1.19 -36.90
N TYR A 43 -23.63 -2.39 -36.50
CA TYR A 43 -24.55 -3.50 -36.36
C TYR A 43 -25.43 -3.18 -35.17
N GLU A 44 -26.73 -3.18 -35.43
CA GLU A 44 -27.77 -3.18 -34.43
C GLU A 44 -27.41 -4.22 -33.37
N SER A 45 -27.45 -3.79 -32.10
CA SER A 45 -27.44 -4.68 -30.95
C SER A 45 -28.79 -5.43 -30.95
N GLY A 46 -28.91 -6.38 -31.88
CA GLY A 46 -29.91 -7.40 -31.84
C GLY A 46 -29.56 -8.30 -30.68
N TYR A 47 -30.30 -8.17 -29.58
CA TYR A 47 -30.51 -9.26 -28.64
C TYR A 47 -31.10 -10.43 -29.42
N GLY A 48 -30.22 -11.21 -30.06
CA GLY A 48 -30.57 -12.49 -30.64
C GLY A 48 -30.99 -13.39 -29.49
N THR A 49 -32.29 -13.43 -29.25
CA THR A 49 -32.94 -14.53 -28.55
C THR A 49 -32.66 -15.76 -29.40
N ALA A 50 -31.51 -16.39 -29.18
CA ALA A 50 -31.24 -17.71 -29.71
C ALA A 50 -32.38 -18.58 -29.21
N ALA A 51 -33.26 -18.98 -30.12
CA ALA A 51 -34.34 -19.89 -29.84
C ALA A 51 -33.71 -21.13 -29.19
N ALA A 52 -33.92 -21.26 -27.88
CA ALA A 52 -33.58 -22.45 -27.13
C ALA A 52 -34.47 -23.56 -27.68
N THR A 53 -33.98 -24.28 -28.69
CA THR A 53 -34.43 -25.65 -28.93
C THR A 53 -34.04 -26.45 -27.70
N VAL A 54 -34.98 -26.50 -26.75
CA VAL A 54 -34.94 -27.37 -25.58
C VAL A 54 -34.98 -28.80 -26.12
N LEU A 55 -33.81 -29.37 -26.37
CA LEU A 55 -33.64 -30.81 -26.49
C LEU A 55 -33.87 -31.38 -25.09
N GLU A 56 -35.10 -31.77 -24.79
CA GLU A 56 -35.45 -32.55 -23.61
C GLU A 56 -34.63 -33.86 -23.61
N GLY A 57 -33.46 -33.84 -22.95
CA GLY A 57 -32.65 -35.05 -22.77
C GLY A 57 -31.14 -34.84 -22.61
N SER A 58 -30.57 -33.69 -22.97
CA SER A 58 -29.15 -33.45 -22.70
C SER A 58 -28.96 -33.01 -21.25
N LYS A 59 -28.19 -33.76 -20.46
CA LYS A 59 -27.75 -33.37 -19.11
C LYS A 59 -26.74 -32.22 -19.11
N GLU A 60 -26.37 -31.75 -20.30
CA GLU A 60 -25.46 -30.64 -20.50
C GLU A 60 -26.07 -29.33 -20.01
N LYS A 61 -25.29 -28.64 -19.19
CA LYS A 61 -25.57 -27.33 -18.64
C LYS A 61 -24.59 -26.33 -19.22
N ARG A 62 -25.05 -25.09 -19.33
CA ARG A 62 -24.23 -23.95 -19.75
C ARG A 62 -23.74 -23.21 -18.52
N TYR A 63 -22.45 -22.92 -18.49
CA TYR A 63 -21.81 -22.15 -17.43
C TYR A 63 -21.01 -21.00 -18.02
N VAL A 64 -20.98 -19.86 -17.35
CA VAL A 64 -20.23 -18.67 -17.77
C VAL A 64 -19.07 -18.45 -16.80
N VAL A 65 -17.87 -18.21 -17.34
CA VAL A 65 -16.70 -17.83 -16.54
C VAL A 65 -16.80 -16.34 -16.20
N ARG A 66 -16.95 -16.02 -14.90
CA ARG A 66 -17.00 -14.64 -14.38
C ARG A 66 -15.98 -14.43 -13.26
N CYS A 67 -14.70 -14.63 -13.55
CA CYS A 67 -13.62 -14.38 -12.60
C CYS A 67 -12.73 -13.22 -13.05
N GLU A 68 -12.03 -12.59 -12.10
CA GLU A 68 -10.94 -11.67 -12.41
C GLU A 68 -9.73 -12.47 -12.96
N GLY A 69 -9.66 -12.52 -14.29
CA GLY A 69 -8.61 -13.12 -15.11
C GLY A 69 -8.85 -14.56 -15.56
N ARG A 70 -7.80 -15.40 -15.56
CA ARG A 70 -7.82 -16.76 -16.11
C ARG A 70 -8.17 -17.84 -15.07
N TRP A 71 -9.17 -18.65 -15.37
CA TRP A 71 -9.60 -19.81 -14.60
C TRP A 71 -8.90 -21.09 -15.05
N ARG A 72 -8.51 -21.95 -14.12
CA ARG A 72 -7.74 -23.16 -14.43
C ARG A 72 -8.63 -24.31 -14.86
N VAL A 73 -8.17 -25.01 -15.90
CA VAL A 73 -8.79 -26.21 -16.45
C VAL A 73 -7.88 -27.39 -16.12
N ARG A 74 -8.46 -28.49 -15.64
CA ARG A 74 -7.73 -29.66 -15.13
C ARG A 74 -8.09 -30.95 -15.87
N ASN A 75 -7.24 -31.97 -15.76
CA ASN A 75 -7.43 -33.29 -16.38
C ASN A 75 -8.18 -34.31 -15.50
N ALA A 76 -8.42 -33.98 -14.24
CA ALA A 76 -9.24 -34.77 -13.33
C ALA A 76 -10.04 -33.85 -12.39
N PRO A 77 -11.14 -34.32 -11.79
CA PRO A 77 -11.97 -33.55 -10.86
C PRO A 77 -11.32 -33.48 -9.46
N SER A 78 -10.10 -32.95 -9.40
CA SER A 78 -9.33 -32.81 -8.16
C SER A 78 -8.40 -31.59 -8.20
N LEU A 79 -8.21 -30.93 -7.05
CA LEU A 79 -7.31 -29.78 -6.91
C LEU A 79 -5.82 -30.15 -7.01
N SER A 80 -5.48 -31.41 -6.75
CA SER A 80 -4.12 -31.92 -6.92
C SER A 80 -3.81 -32.33 -8.37
N SER A 81 -4.83 -32.44 -9.22
CA SER A 81 -4.67 -32.86 -10.61
C SER A 81 -3.98 -31.80 -11.47
N ARG A 82 -3.40 -32.22 -12.60
CA ARG A 82 -2.60 -31.35 -13.46
C ARG A 82 -3.50 -30.30 -14.14
N VAL A 83 -3.07 -29.05 -14.09
CA VAL A 83 -3.64 -27.96 -14.88
C VAL A 83 -3.23 -28.14 -16.34
N ILE A 84 -4.20 -28.28 -17.24
CA ILE A 84 -4.01 -28.50 -18.68
C ILE A 84 -4.24 -27.25 -19.53
N GLY A 85 -4.81 -26.20 -18.93
CA GLY A 85 -5.05 -24.95 -19.60
C GLY A 85 -5.74 -23.94 -18.70
N THR A 86 -6.14 -22.83 -19.31
CA THR A 86 -6.93 -21.82 -18.61
C THR A 86 -8.03 -21.27 -19.51
N VAL A 87 -9.13 -20.79 -18.93
CA VAL A 87 -10.24 -20.10 -19.62
C VAL A 87 -10.36 -18.67 -19.10
N ALA A 88 -10.65 -17.72 -19.98
CA ALA A 88 -10.79 -16.31 -19.61
C ALA A 88 -12.24 -15.96 -19.28
N THR A 89 -12.44 -14.80 -18.65
CA THR A 89 -13.76 -14.17 -18.50
C THR A 89 -14.47 -14.10 -19.85
N GLY A 90 -15.78 -14.36 -19.87
CA GLY A 90 -16.56 -14.41 -21.11
C GLY A 90 -16.42 -15.73 -21.91
N THR A 91 -15.71 -16.72 -21.36
CA THR A 91 -15.80 -18.09 -21.90
C THR A 91 -17.07 -18.76 -21.38
N VAL A 92 -17.83 -19.39 -22.28
CA VAL A 92 -18.98 -20.23 -21.97
C VAL A 92 -18.52 -21.69 -21.97
N VAL A 93 -18.74 -22.37 -20.87
CA VAL A 93 -18.43 -23.79 -20.67
C VAL A 93 -19.73 -24.57 -20.79
N ILE A 94 -19.77 -25.53 -21.73
CA ILE A 94 -20.86 -26.48 -21.85
C ILE A 94 -20.36 -27.82 -21.33
N GLY A 95 -21.04 -28.36 -20.32
CA GLY A 95 -20.61 -29.58 -19.66
C GLY A 95 -21.66 -30.14 -18.72
N GLU A 96 -21.34 -31.25 -18.08
CA GLU A 96 -22.22 -31.92 -17.13
C GLU A 96 -21.61 -31.83 -15.72
N ASP A 97 -22.45 -31.71 -14.69
CA ASP A 97 -21.97 -31.86 -13.31
C ASP A 97 -21.38 -33.26 -13.16
N TRP A 98 -20.18 -33.32 -12.60
CA TRP A 98 -19.46 -34.57 -12.45
C TRP A 98 -20.05 -35.40 -11.30
N GLY A 99 -21.00 -36.28 -11.62
CA GLY A 99 -21.58 -37.21 -10.64
C GLY A 99 -20.72 -38.44 -10.36
N GLY A 100 -19.39 -38.36 -10.53
CA GLY A 100 -18.53 -39.51 -10.29
C GLY A 100 -18.52 -39.90 -8.81
N GLU A 101 -18.45 -41.20 -8.56
CA GLU A 101 -18.30 -41.73 -7.21
C GLU A 101 -16.91 -41.30 -6.69
N ILE A 102 -16.89 -40.33 -5.77
CA ILE A 102 -15.67 -39.98 -5.05
C ILE A 102 -15.33 -41.21 -4.21
N ASP A 103 -14.17 -41.81 -4.44
CA ASP A 103 -13.74 -42.98 -3.69
C ASP A 103 -13.72 -42.61 -2.20
N SER A 104 -14.64 -43.20 -1.44
CA SER A 104 -14.95 -42.81 -0.06
C SER A 104 -13.72 -42.82 0.84
N LYS A 105 -12.66 -43.54 0.45
CA LYS A 105 -11.37 -43.62 1.14
C LYS A 105 -10.62 -42.29 1.20
N GLU A 106 -10.74 -41.40 0.21
CA GLU A 106 -10.03 -40.11 0.22
C GLU A 106 -10.70 -39.10 1.18
N ILE A 107 -11.95 -39.35 1.56
CA ILE A 107 -12.73 -38.52 2.48
C ILE A 107 -12.48 -38.90 3.96
N VAL A 108 -12.07 -40.14 4.25
CA VAL A 108 -11.88 -40.64 5.63
C VAL A 108 -10.76 -39.89 6.37
N ASP A 109 -9.83 -39.24 5.66
CA ASP A 109 -8.79 -38.39 6.27
C ASP A 109 -9.28 -36.96 6.62
N LEU A 110 -10.59 -36.70 6.54
CA LEU A 110 -11.24 -35.47 6.98
C LEU A 110 -11.92 -35.64 8.35
N GLU A 111 -11.33 -36.42 9.25
CA GLU A 111 -11.85 -36.49 10.62
C GLU A 111 -11.88 -35.08 11.24
N PRO A 112 -13.04 -34.61 11.72
CA PRO A 112 -13.20 -33.30 12.33
C PRO A 112 -12.36 -33.25 13.60
N THR A 113 -11.15 -32.73 13.47
CA THR A 113 -10.18 -32.60 14.55
C THR A 113 -10.67 -31.49 15.49
N GLY A 114 -11.59 -31.83 16.41
CA GLY A 114 -12.01 -30.89 17.45
C GLY A 114 -13.44 -30.98 17.98
N LEU A 115 -14.30 -31.90 17.51
CA LEU A 115 -15.65 -32.03 18.05
C LEU A 115 -15.73 -33.16 19.09
N THR A 116 -15.99 -32.76 20.33
CA THR A 116 -16.22 -33.63 21.48
C THR A 116 -17.42 -34.56 21.24
N GLN A 117 -17.30 -35.78 21.74
CA GLN A 117 -18.04 -37.03 21.47
C GLN A 117 -19.58 -37.07 21.60
N GLN A 118 -20.32 -35.96 21.60
CA GLN A 118 -21.69 -35.97 22.13
C GLN A 118 -22.86 -35.94 21.12
N ASP A 119 -22.64 -35.78 19.80
CA ASP A 119 -23.74 -35.76 18.81
C ASP A 119 -23.44 -36.59 17.55
N ASP A 120 -23.38 -37.91 17.70
CA ASP A 120 -22.97 -38.86 16.65
C ASP A 120 -24.01 -39.08 15.52
N ARG A 121 -25.23 -38.54 15.65
CA ARG A 121 -26.30 -38.70 14.63
C ARG A 121 -26.46 -37.52 13.67
N LEU A 122 -26.04 -36.32 14.06
CA LEU A 122 -26.11 -35.13 13.20
C LEU A 122 -24.94 -35.07 12.21
N THR A 123 -23.86 -35.80 12.48
CA THR A 123 -22.64 -35.80 11.66
C THR A 123 -22.84 -36.49 10.32
N THR A 124 -23.60 -37.59 10.24
CA THR A 124 -23.72 -38.39 9.01
C THR A 124 -24.56 -37.70 7.94
N GLU A 125 -25.67 -37.06 8.32
CA GLU A 125 -26.49 -36.30 7.37
C GLU A 125 -25.77 -35.03 6.87
N VAL A 126 -25.04 -34.35 7.77
CA VAL A 126 -24.22 -33.19 7.41
C VAL A 126 -23.06 -33.61 6.50
N LEU A 127 -22.41 -34.76 6.77
CA LEU A 127 -21.39 -35.32 5.88
C LEU A 127 -21.95 -35.70 4.53
N ASN A 128 -23.09 -36.41 4.48
CA ASN A 128 -23.70 -36.82 3.22
C ASN A 128 -24.12 -35.60 2.38
N LYS A 129 -24.68 -34.56 3.02
CA LYS A 129 -25.01 -33.30 2.36
C LYS A 129 -23.76 -32.56 1.85
N ALA A 130 -22.69 -32.54 2.64
CA ALA A 130 -21.40 -31.99 2.22
C ALA A 130 -20.80 -32.78 1.05
N LEU A 131 -20.91 -34.11 1.06
CA LEU A 131 -20.42 -34.99 0.00
C LEU A 131 -21.18 -34.83 -1.31
N THR A 132 -22.51 -34.75 -1.26
CA THR A 132 -23.30 -34.38 -2.44
C THR A 132 -22.95 -32.99 -2.96
N SER A 133 -22.64 -32.05 -2.07
CA SER A 133 -22.17 -30.72 -2.46
C SER A 133 -20.77 -30.74 -3.09
N LEU A 134 -19.95 -31.76 -2.81
CA LEU A 134 -18.60 -31.91 -3.37
C LEU A 134 -18.60 -32.59 -4.74
N THR A 135 -19.50 -33.55 -4.97
CA THR A 135 -19.71 -34.13 -6.31
C THR A 135 -20.17 -33.07 -7.29
N GLU A 136 -21.00 -32.11 -6.86
CA GLU A 136 -21.45 -30.99 -7.68
C GLU A 136 -20.40 -29.88 -7.89
N LEU A 137 -19.22 -30.00 -7.27
CA LEU A 137 -18.18 -28.97 -7.34
C LEU A 137 -17.42 -28.97 -8.66
N TRP A 138 -17.45 -30.07 -9.42
CA TRP A 138 -16.73 -30.18 -10.69
C TRP A 138 -17.69 -30.28 -11.87
N VAL A 139 -17.37 -29.54 -12.91
CA VAL A 139 -18.04 -29.61 -14.21
C VAL A 139 -17.13 -30.33 -15.18
N LYS A 140 -17.59 -31.46 -15.71
CA LYS A 140 -16.94 -32.15 -16.82
C LYS A 140 -17.27 -31.40 -18.11
N VAL A 141 -16.28 -30.75 -18.68
CA VAL A 141 -16.42 -29.89 -19.85
C VAL A 141 -16.50 -30.75 -21.11
N THR A 142 -17.64 -30.67 -21.81
CA THR A 142 -17.78 -31.24 -23.16
C THR A 142 -17.23 -30.27 -24.20
N ARG A 143 -17.58 -28.98 -24.08
CA ARG A 143 -17.28 -27.95 -25.07
C ARG A 143 -17.06 -26.59 -24.42
N LEU A 144 -16.26 -25.77 -25.11
CA LEU A 144 -16.03 -24.37 -24.77
C LEU A 144 -16.47 -23.51 -25.94
N GLU A 145 -17.15 -22.42 -25.64
CA GLU A 145 -17.60 -21.40 -26.57
C GLU A 145 -17.06 -20.04 -26.11
N ALA A 146 -16.57 -19.23 -27.05
CA ALA A 146 -16.19 -17.86 -26.78
C ALA A 146 -17.43 -16.97 -26.89
N GLN A 147 -17.82 -16.29 -25.80
CA GLN A 147 -18.84 -15.23 -25.90
C GLN A 147 -18.22 -13.92 -26.40
N GLU A 148 -16.94 -13.70 -26.06
CA GLU A 148 -16.16 -12.53 -26.47
C GLU A 148 -14.97 -12.96 -27.35
N PRO A 149 -14.46 -12.11 -28.26
CA PRO A 149 -13.35 -12.46 -29.16
C PRO A 149 -12.04 -12.83 -28.45
N MET A 150 -11.91 -12.55 -27.15
CA MET A 150 -10.79 -12.97 -26.30
C MET A 150 -11.06 -14.24 -25.48
N GLY A 151 -12.26 -14.82 -25.62
CA GLY A 151 -12.83 -15.80 -24.71
C GLY A 151 -12.61 -17.26 -25.08
N VAL A 152 -11.40 -17.69 -25.45
CA VAL A 152 -10.92 -19.08 -25.22
C VAL A 152 -9.40 -19.03 -25.15
N SER A 153 -8.85 -19.24 -23.97
CA SER A 153 -7.40 -19.39 -23.79
C SER A 153 -6.95 -20.84 -24.06
N GLU A 154 -5.66 -20.97 -24.38
CA GLU A 154 -4.98 -22.21 -24.76
C GLU A 154 -5.28 -23.37 -23.80
N ILE A 155 -5.96 -24.40 -24.31
CA ILE A 155 -6.12 -25.68 -23.62
C ILE A 155 -5.38 -26.72 -24.44
N ARG A 156 -4.32 -27.27 -23.86
CA ARG A 156 -3.60 -28.38 -24.47
C ARG A 156 -4.41 -29.64 -24.22
N ARG A 157 -5.26 -30.00 -25.18
CA ARG A 157 -5.89 -31.32 -25.21
C ARG A 157 -4.80 -32.33 -25.50
N ASP A 158 -4.27 -32.93 -24.44
CA ASP A 158 -3.51 -34.16 -24.59
C ASP A 158 -4.50 -35.27 -24.96
N ALA A 159 -4.29 -35.95 -26.09
CA ALA A 159 -5.20 -36.98 -26.58
C ALA A 159 -5.32 -38.17 -25.60
N ALA A 160 -4.36 -38.32 -24.68
CA ALA A 160 -4.37 -39.31 -23.62
C ALA A 160 -5.01 -38.84 -22.31
N ALA A 161 -5.32 -37.54 -22.17
CA ALA A 161 -5.87 -37.02 -20.93
C ALA A 161 -7.33 -37.48 -20.76
N GLY A 162 -7.61 -38.09 -19.61
CA GLY A 162 -8.96 -38.13 -19.05
C GLY A 162 -9.58 -36.71 -19.11
N GLY A 163 -10.90 -36.64 -19.24
CA GLY A 163 -11.63 -35.46 -19.70
C GLY A 163 -11.25 -34.11 -19.08
N ILE A 164 -11.85 -33.05 -19.62
CA ILE A 164 -11.59 -31.68 -19.19
C ILE A 164 -12.49 -31.37 -18.00
N TYR A 165 -11.94 -30.90 -16.87
CA TYR A 165 -12.70 -30.55 -15.68
C TYR A 165 -12.44 -29.11 -15.26
N CYS A 166 -13.53 -28.43 -14.90
CA CYS A 166 -13.51 -27.07 -14.35
C CYS A 166 -14.23 -27.05 -13.01
N LEU A 167 -13.71 -26.29 -12.06
CA LEU A 167 -14.33 -26.13 -10.76
C LEU A 167 -15.52 -25.14 -10.84
N ARG A 168 -16.68 -25.56 -10.30
CA ARG A 168 -17.88 -24.73 -10.08
C ARG A 168 -17.60 -23.71 -8.98
N ARG A 169 -18.37 -22.62 -8.95
CA ARG A 169 -18.23 -21.49 -8.01
C ARG A 169 -17.85 -21.91 -6.58
N ASN A 170 -16.79 -21.29 -6.05
CA ASN A 170 -16.36 -21.46 -4.67
C ASN A 170 -16.93 -20.38 -3.72
N ALA A 171 -16.74 -20.58 -2.41
CA ALA A 171 -17.17 -19.65 -1.35
C ALA A 171 -16.49 -18.27 -1.37
N MET A 172 -15.53 -18.05 -2.28
CA MET A 172 -14.83 -16.78 -2.47
C MET A 172 -15.36 -16.00 -3.69
N GLY A 173 -16.41 -16.50 -4.35
CA GLY A 173 -16.98 -15.88 -5.55
C GLY A 173 -16.23 -16.19 -6.85
N TYR A 174 -15.32 -17.16 -6.84
CA TYR A 174 -14.56 -17.53 -8.04
C TYR A 174 -15.05 -18.87 -8.62
N GLY A 175 -15.30 -18.91 -9.92
CA GLY A 175 -15.52 -20.15 -10.66
C GLY A 175 -16.51 -20.05 -11.81
N LEU A 176 -17.04 -21.21 -12.21
CA LEU A 176 -18.09 -21.31 -13.21
C LEU A 176 -19.45 -21.00 -12.58
N TYR A 177 -20.20 -20.12 -13.25
CA TYR A 177 -21.57 -19.75 -12.90
C TYR A 177 -22.52 -20.45 -13.83
N GLN A 178 -23.49 -21.20 -13.32
CA GLN A 178 -24.51 -21.79 -14.20
C GLN A 178 -25.38 -20.67 -14.80
N ASP A 179 -25.47 -20.63 -16.12
CA ASP A 179 -26.23 -19.62 -16.87
C ASP A 179 -27.71 -19.71 -16.48
N ASP A 180 -28.33 -18.57 -16.21
CA ASP A 180 -29.74 -18.41 -15.79
C ASP A 180 -30.20 -19.11 -14.49
N ALA A 181 -29.35 -19.89 -13.82
CA ALA A 181 -29.72 -20.63 -12.61
C ALA A 181 -29.13 -20.05 -11.32
N GLU A 182 -27.94 -19.45 -11.39
CA GLU A 182 -27.23 -18.95 -10.21
C GLU A 182 -27.22 -17.42 -10.17
N PRO A 183 -27.82 -16.80 -9.14
CA PRO A 183 -27.73 -15.35 -8.98
C PRO A 183 -26.29 -14.93 -8.65
N LEU A 184 -25.84 -13.85 -9.30
CA LEU A 184 -24.53 -13.22 -9.08
C LEU A 184 -24.27 -12.98 -7.58
N GLU A 185 -25.25 -12.40 -6.90
CA GLU A 185 -25.19 -12.02 -5.48
C GLU A 185 -25.78 -13.10 -4.54
N GLY A 186 -26.01 -14.32 -5.04
CA GLY A 186 -26.61 -15.41 -4.29
C GLY A 186 -25.75 -15.96 -3.14
N PRO A 187 -26.37 -16.64 -2.16
CA PRO A 187 -25.65 -17.35 -1.10
C PRO A 187 -24.71 -18.39 -1.73
N MET A 188 -23.42 -18.29 -1.39
CA MET A 188 -22.38 -19.14 -1.97
C MET A 188 -22.41 -20.54 -1.37
N VAL A 189 -22.03 -21.54 -2.17
CA VAL A 189 -21.80 -22.90 -1.66
C VAL A 189 -20.67 -22.84 -0.65
N LEU A 190 -20.98 -23.12 0.61
CA LEU A 190 -20.00 -23.20 1.68
C LEU A 190 -19.21 -24.49 1.51
N LEU A 191 -17.93 -24.36 1.18
CA LEU A 191 -17.01 -25.49 1.07
C LEU A 191 -16.45 -25.82 2.47
N PRO A 192 -16.15 -27.09 2.74
CA PRO A 192 -15.37 -27.48 3.91
C PRO A 192 -14.11 -26.62 4.04
N GLU A 193 -13.73 -26.27 5.27
CA GLU A 193 -12.65 -25.30 5.53
C GLU A 193 -11.32 -25.71 4.90
N ARG A 194 -10.99 -27.01 4.90
CA ARG A 194 -9.78 -27.55 4.26
C ARG A 194 -9.76 -27.31 2.76
N LEU A 195 -10.86 -27.56 2.05
CA LEU A 195 -10.97 -27.30 0.62
C LEU A 195 -10.96 -25.81 0.32
N SER A 196 -11.59 -25.00 1.17
CA SER A 196 -11.51 -23.54 1.07
C SER A 196 -10.06 -23.05 1.21
N LEU A 197 -9.29 -23.64 2.13
CA LEU A 197 -7.89 -23.32 2.35
C LEU A 197 -7.02 -23.74 1.16
N GLU A 198 -7.21 -24.95 0.63
CA GLU A 198 -6.52 -25.42 -0.57
C GLU A 198 -6.82 -24.54 -1.79
N LEU A 199 -8.08 -24.11 -1.96
CA LEU A 199 -8.46 -23.19 -3.03
C LEU A 199 -7.85 -21.80 -2.87
N ARG A 200 -7.74 -21.27 -1.64
CA ARG A 200 -7.05 -20.01 -1.37
C ARG A 200 -5.57 -20.12 -1.72
N LEU A 201 -4.91 -21.21 -1.34
CA LEU A 201 -3.51 -21.47 -1.69
C LEU A 201 -3.32 -21.62 -3.20
N ASP A 202 -4.22 -22.34 -3.89
CA ASP A 202 -4.17 -22.49 -5.34
C ASP A 202 -4.39 -21.14 -6.06
N ALA A 203 -5.32 -20.32 -5.57
CA ALA A 203 -5.58 -18.97 -6.09
C ALA A 203 -4.38 -18.03 -5.86
N GLN A 204 -3.75 -18.07 -4.67
CA GLN A 204 -2.52 -17.31 -4.39
C GLN A 204 -1.37 -17.76 -5.30
N LYS A 205 -1.24 -19.07 -5.53
CA LYS A 205 -0.26 -19.62 -6.46
C LYS A 205 -0.54 -19.17 -7.90
N ALA A 206 -1.80 -19.23 -8.35
CA ALA A 206 -2.20 -18.78 -9.68
C ALA A 206 -1.95 -17.29 -9.90
N ALA A 207 -2.25 -16.46 -8.90
CA ALA A 207 -1.93 -15.03 -8.92
C ALA A 207 -0.42 -14.80 -9.03
N SER A 208 0.39 -15.61 -8.33
CA SER A 208 1.85 -15.52 -8.43
C SER A 208 2.37 -15.90 -9.82
N GLU A 209 1.80 -16.93 -10.46
CA GLU A 209 2.20 -17.37 -11.82
C GLU A 209 1.84 -16.32 -12.89
N ARG A 210 0.68 -15.67 -12.81
CA ARG A 210 0.30 -14.61 -13.79
C ARG A 210 1.29 -13.43 -13.79
N ASN A 211 1.84 -13.11 -12.63
CA ASN A 211 2.80 -12.03 -12.49
C ASN A 211 4.16 -12.40 -13.10
N GLU A 212 4.45 -13.68 -13.36
CA GLU A 212 5.69 -14.12 -13.99
C GLU A 212 5.74 -13.78 -15.49
N ASP A 213 4.61 -13.91 -16.20
CA ASP A 213 4.52 -13.62 -17.64
C ASP A 213 4.58 -12.11 -17.94
N VAL A 214 3.87 -11.29 -17.16
CA VAL A 214 3.96 -9.83 -17.24
C VAL A 214 5.36 -9.36 -16.83
N SER A 215 5.96 -10.03 -15.84
CA SER A 215 7.34 -9.78 -15.43
C SER A 215 8.35 -10.10 -16.54
N LEU A 216 8.11 -11.06 -17.44
CA LEU A 216 9.03 -11.33 -18.57
C LEU A 216 9.12 -10.14 -19.53
N THR A 217 7.98 -9.53 -19.86
CA THR A 217 7.92 -8.35 -20.75
C THR A 217 8.59 -7.14 -20.10
N TRP A 218 8.35 -6.91 -18.80
CA TRP A 218 9.03 -5.85 -18.05
C TRP A 218 10.52 -6.16 -17.77
N LYS A 219 10.91 -7.42 -17.67
CA LYS A 219 12.32 -7.86 -17.61
C LYS A 219 13.05 -7.57 -18.92
N LEU A 220 12.39 -7.74 -20.07
CA LEU A 220 12.95 -7.36 -21.37
C LEU A 220 13.07 -5.84 -21.52
N LEU A 221 12.08 -5.09 -21.05
CA LEU A 221 12.13 -3.62 -21.03
C LEU A 221 13.20 -3.09 -20.07
N GLY A 222 13.29 -3.64 -18.85
CA GLY A 222 14.32 -3.26 -17.87
C GLY A 222 15.73 -3.69 -18.27
N ALA A 223 15.88 -4.83 -18.96
CA ALA A 223 17.15 -5.24 -19.56
C ALA A 223 17.55 -4.31 -20.74
N ALA A 224 16.58 -3.85 -21.53
CA ALA A 224 16.82 -2.86 -22.58
C ALA A 224 17.24 -1.49 -21.99
N GLU A 225 16.63 -1.06 -20.88
CA GLU A 225 17.06 0.15 -20.16
C GLU A 225 18.45 0.00 -19.52
N SER A 226 18.79 -1.21 -19.06
CA SER A 226 20.13 -1.52 -18.50
C SER A 226 21.20 -1.58 -19.60
N LEU A 227 20.86 -2.05 -20.80
CA LEU A 227 21.71 -1.95 -22.00
C LEU A 227 21.96 -0.49 -22.39
N GLY A 228 20.97 0.40 -22.19
CA GLY A 228 21.15 1.84 -22.40
C GLY A 228 22.21 2.47 -21.48
N ARG A 229 22.41 1.93 -20.26
CA ARG A 229 23.49 2.38 -19.34
C ARG A 229 24.86 1.82 -19.69
N LEU A 230 24.93 0.63 -20.30
CA LEU A 230 26.21 0.02 -20.73
C LEU A 230 26.89 0.77 -21.88
N PHE A 231 26.15 1.58 -22.64
CA PHE A 231 26.73 2.43 -23.69
C PHE A 231 26.97 3.87 -23.24
N SER A 232 26.76 4.19 -21.96
CA SER A 232 26.91 5.56 -21.43
C SER A 232 28.13 5.76 -20.55
N ASP A 233 28.85 4.71 -20.17
CA ASP A 233 30.12 4.78 -19.42
C ASP A 233 31.24 4.10 -20.22
N GLU A 234 31.87 4.87 -21.12
CA GLU A 234 33.27 4.64 -21.42
C GLU A 234 34.11 5.02 -20.19
N VAL A 235 35.13 4.20 -19.93
CA VAL A 235 36.20 4.36 -18.92
C VAL A 235 35.98 3.63 -17.58
N GLY A 236 36.32 2.33 -17.62
CA GLY A 236 37.20 1.69 -16.64
C GLY A 236 36.59 1.30 -15.30
N LEU A 237 36.51 -0.02 -15.04
CA LEU A 237 37.16 -0.71 -13.92
C LEU A 237 36.64 -2.16 -13.79
N ASN A 238 37.61 -3.09 -13.82
CA ASN A 238 37.71 -4.38 -13.12
C ASN A 238 36.41 -5.11 -12.69
N ASN A 239 36.05 -6.14 -13.47
CA ASN A 239 35.07 -7.15 -13.13
C ASN A 239 35.76 -8.41 -12.57
N GLU A 240 35.83 -8.53 -11.23
CA GLU A 240 35.94 -9.81 -10.53
C GLU A 240 35.05 -9.77 -9.28
N ASP A 241 33.75 -9.99 -9.46
CA ASP A 241 32.85 -10.62 -8.48
C ASP A 241 31.41 -10.63 -9.05
N LEU A 242 31.17 -11.50 -10.04
CA LEU A 242 29.83 -11.83 -10.53
C LEU A 242 29.13 -12.73 -9.49
N LYS A 243 28.72 -12.12 -8.37
CA LYS A 243 27.74 -12.68 -7.46
C LYS A 243 26.44 -12.89 -8.22
N VAL A 244 26.02 -14.16 -8.26
CA VAL A 244 24.73 -14.70 -8.70
C VAL A 244 23.62 -13.63 -8.65
N PRO A 245 22.89 -13.38 -9.76
CA PRO A 245 21.85 -12.36 -9.78
C PRO A 245 20.84 -12.67 -8.69
N ALA A 246 20.78 -11.80 -7.68
CA ALA A 246 19.82 -11.87 -6.61
C ALA A 246 18.43 -12.03 -7.22
N LYS A 247 17.67 -13.02 -6.74
CA LYS A 247 16.28 -13.26 -7.14
C LYS A 247 15.56 -11.93 -7.30
N VAL A 248 15.16 -11.62 -8.53
CA VAL A 248 14.52 -10.34 -8.89
C VAL A 248 13.29 -10.18 -8.00
N ARG A 249 13.35 -9.25 -7.04
CA ARG A 249 12.25 -8.96 -6.12
C ARG A 249 11.06 -8.41 -6.91
N ARG A 250 9.84 -8.75 -6.48
CA ARG A 250 8.62 -8.34 -7.18
C ARG A 250 8.50 -6.81 -7.17
N PRO A 251 7.90 -6.16 -8.19
CA PRO A 251 7.67 -4.72 -8.18
C PRO A 251 6.86 -4.23 -6.96
N GLU A 252 5.93 -5.05 -6.47
CA GLU A 252 5.17 -4.79 -5.25
C GLU A 252 6.11 -4.80 -4.03
N ASP A 253 7.00 -5.80 -3.94
CA ASP A 253 8.04 -5.85 -2.92
C ASP A 253 8.96 -4.63 -3.03
N MET A 254 9.24 -4.14 -4.25
CA MET A 254 10.05 -2.93 -4.44
C MET A 254 9.33 -1.67 -3.98
N PHE A 255 8.02 -1.57 -4.21
CA PHE A 255 7.22 -0.45 -3.73
C PHE A 255 7.14 -0.46 -2.21
N GLU A 256 6.82 -1.61 -1.60
CA GLU A 256 6.80 -1.75 -0.14
C GLU A 256 8.18 -1.51 0.47
N LEU A 257 9.25 -2.02 -0.14
CA LEU A 257 10.61 -1.76 0.30
C LEU A 257 10.94 -0.27 0.22
N LYS A 258 10.56 0.41 -0.86
CA LYS A 258 10.79 1.85 -1.05
C LYS A 258 9.98 2.67 -0.06
N GLN A 259 8.71 2.32 0.17
CA GLN A 259 7.87 2.98 1.16
C GLN A 259 8.41 2.76 2.58
N ARG A 260 8.85 1.54 2.90
CA ARG A 260 9.52 1.22 4.16
C ARG A 260 10.81 2.01 4.35
N ASP A 261 11.63 2.12 3.31
CA ASP A 261 12.87 2.88 3.35
C ASP A 261 12.61 4.39 3.48
N GLN A 262 11.58 4.92 2.81
CA GLN A 262 11.13 6.30 2.98
C GLN A 262 10.65 6.56 4.40
N LEU A 263 9.83 5.66 4.95
CA LEU A 263 9.30 5.77 6.30
C LEU A 263 10.41 5.66 7.35
N LYS A 264 11.39 4.77 7.14
CA LYS A 264 12.60 4.66 7.97
C LYS A 264 13.40 5.97 7.97
N LYS A 265 13.60 6.58 6.79
CA LYS A 265 14.26 7.89 6.67
C LYS A 265 13.46 9.00 7.35
N ALA A 266 12.14 8.99 7.19
CA ALA A 266 11.24 9.96 7.80
C ALA A 266 11.33 9.92 9.34
N VAL A 267 11.22 8.73 9.93
CA VAL A 267 11.37 8.56 11.39
C VAL A 267 12.76 8.95 11.87
N ALA A 268 13.82 8.55 11.17
CA ALA A 268 15.18 8.94 11.54
C ALA A 268 15.38 10.46 11.53
N SER A 269 14.78 11.15 10.55
CA SER A 269 14.85 12.61 10.45
C SER A 269 14.13 13.33 11.60
N VAL A 270 13.01 12.78 12.08
CA VAL A 270 12.23 13.35 13.19
C VAL A 270 12.86 12.99 14.54
N ARG A 271 13.39 11.77 14.67
CA ARG A 271 14.05 11.30 15.90
C ARG A 271 15.29 12.12 16.23
N ALA A 272 16.17 12.36 15.26
CA ALA A 272 17.46 13.03 15.48
C ALA A 272 17.38 14.35 16.28
N PRO A 273 16.56 15.35 15.89
CA PRO A 273 16.44 16.60 16.66
C PRO A 273 15.82 16.38 18.05
N VAL A 274 14.89 15.43 18.19
CA VAL A 274 14.23 15.16 19.49
C VAL A 274 15.21 14.49 20.44
N THR A 275 16.05 13.57 19.97
CA THR A 275 17.13 12.96 20.75
C THR A 275 18.11 14.04 21.25
N GLU A 276 18.55 14.94 20.38
CA GLU A 276 19.43 16.06 20.77
C GLU A 276 18.78 16.95 21.85
N LEU A 277 17.48 17.23 21.72
CA LEU A 277 16.72 18.01 22.70
C LEU A 277 16.65 17.32 24.08
N VAL A 278 16.35 16.01 24.09
CA VAL A 278 16.26 15.21 25.32
C VAL A 278 17.63 15.12 26.00
N GLU A 279 18.70 14.82 25.26
CA GLU A 279 20.06 14.75 25.79
C GLU A 279 20.47 16.07 26.45
N LYS A 280 20.19 17.20 25.80
CA LYS A 280 20.53 18.54 26.31
C LYS A 280 19.70 18.93 27.53
N ALA A 281 18.43 18.53 27.58
CA ALA A 281 17.59 18.75 28.74
C ALA A 281 18.05 17.94 29.96
N VAL A 282 18.46 16.68 29.73
CA VAL A 282 19.03 15.80 30.77
C VAL A 282 20.37 16.36 31.27
N GLU A 283 21.27 16.80 30.39
CA GLU A 283 22.54 17.43 30.76
C GLU A 283 22.38 18.65 31.68
N GLN A 284 21.24 19.34 31.58
CA GLN A 284 20.96 20.58 32.31
C GLN A 284 19.94 20.43 33.44
N ASN A 285 19.45 19.22 33.69
CA ASN A 285 18.41 18.92 34.69
C ASN A 285 17.16 19.81 34.54
N LEU A 286 16.66 19.97 33.30
CA LEU A 286 15.46 20.76 33.04
C LEU A 286 14.19 19.93 33.26
N ASP A 287 13.42 20.27 34.30
CA ASP A 287 12.07 19.75 34.53
C ASP A 287 11.04 20.75 34.01
N GLY A 288 10.67 20.62 32.73
CA GLY A 288 9.67 21.49 32.10
C GLY A 288 9.22 21.00 30.71
N ASP A 289 8.26 21.70 30.12
CA ASP A 289 7.86 21.49 28.72
C ASP A 289 8.97 21.97 27.78
N LEU A 290 9.68 21.02 27.18
CA LEU A 290 10.79 21.31 26.26
C LEU A 290 10.31 21.86 24.91
N LEU A 291 9.02 21.71 24.59
CA LEU A 291 8.40 22.16 23.35
C LEU A 291 7.77 23.55 23.47
N ALA A 292 7.79 24.16 24.67
CA ALA A 292 7.29 25.50 24.90
C ALA A 292 7.99 26.51 23.96
N GLY A 293 7.24 27.16 23.08
CA GLY A 293 7.77 28.15 22.12
C GLY A 293 7.96 27.62 20.70
N LEU A 294 7.67 26.34 20.44
CA LEU A 294 7.50 25.83 19.08
C LEU A 294 6.29 26.51 18.40
N PRO A 295 6.30 26.76 17.08
CA PRO A 295 5.12 27.28 16.38
C PRO A 295 3.88 26.43 16.66
N LYS A 296 2.76 27.07 17.01
CA LYS A 296 1.55 26.38 17.51
C LYS A 296 1.06 25.26 16.58
N ASP A 297 1.13 25.47 15.26
CA ASP A 297 0.71 24.46 14.28
C ASP A 297 1.65 23.26 14.25
N LEU A 298 2.96 23.48 14.36
CA LEU A 298 3.95 22.42 14.40
C LEU A 298 3.86 21.63 15.71
N TRP A 299 3.67 22.34 16.82
CA TRP A 299 3.44 21.75 18.14
C TRP A 299 2.22 20.83 18.15
N ARG A 300 1.06 21.31 17.67
CA ARG A 300 -0.17 20.48 17.61
C ARG A 300 -0.01 19.27 16.70
N ARG A 301 0.64 19.42 15.54
CA ARG A 301 0.91 18.30 14.64
C ARG A 301 1.85 17.28 15.29
N PHE A 302 2.87 17.75 15.99
CA PHE A 302 3.80 16.86 16.69
C PHE A 302 3.12 16.12 17.84
N ALA A 303 2.31 16.81 18.65
CA ALA A 303 1.54 16.19 19.73
C ALA A 303 0.63 15.07 19.21
N ARG A 304 -0.17 15.34 18.16
CA ARG A 304 -1.02 14.34 17.51
C ARG A 304 -0.24 13.15 16.96
N LEU A 305 0.90 13.40 16.31
CA LEU A 305 1.75 12.33 15.78
C LEU A 305 2.28 11.42 16.90
N ARG A 306 2.74 12.01 18.02
CA ARG A 306 3.21 11.24 19.19
C ARG A 306 2.10 10.38 19.77
N GLU A 307 0.92 10.95 19.98
CA GLU A 307 -0.25 10.24 20.50
C GLU A 307 -0.70 9.09 19.57
N ALA A 308 -0.77 9.35 18.27
CA ALA A 308 -1.13 8.34 17.27
C ALA A 308 -0.13 7.17 17.24
N LEU A 309 1.18 7.45 17.32
CA LEU A 309 2.20 6.40 17.36
C LEU A 309 2.17 5.58 18.66
N VAL A 310 1.94 6.22 19.80
CA VAL A 310 1.76 5.53 21.09
C VAL A 310 0.52 4.62 21.03
N THR A 311 -0.57 5.09 20.42
CA THR A 311 -1.82 4.32 20.30
C THR A 311 -1.63 3.11 19.38
N ALA A 312 -1.07 3.32 18.18
CA ALA A 312 -0.83 2.24 17.22
C ALA A 312 0.13 1.17 17.75
N THR A 313 1.12 1.56 18.57
CA THR A 313 2.07 0.60 19.17
C THR A 313 1.46 -0.20 20.32
N LYS A 314 0.56 0.39 21.12
CA LYS A 314 -0.22 -0.33 22.12
C LYS A 314 -1.14 -1.37 21.49
N GLU A 315 -1.79 -1.03 20.37
CA GLU A 315 -2.61 -1.97 19.61
C GLU A 315 -1.77 -3.12 19.03
N ALA A 316 -0.58 -2.82 18.51
CA ALA A 316 0.33 -3.84 17.99
C ALA A 316 0.82 -4.82 19.06
N ASP A 317 1.20 -4.32 20.25
CA ASP A 317 1.66 -5.17 21.36
C ASP A 317 0.51 -6.07 21.89
N SER A 318 -0.76 -5.68 21.70
CA SER A 318 -1.92 -6.51 22.08
C SER A 318 -2.13 -7.74 21.19
N PHE A 319 -1.65 -7.71 19.94
CA PHE A 319 -1.82 -8.80 18.97
C PHE A 319 -0.80 -9.95 19.11
N VAL A 320 0.27 -9.77 19.89
CA VAL A 320 1.38 -10.74 20.03
C VAL A 320 1.24 -11.64 21.27
N VAL A 321 0.18 -11.47 22.06
CA VAL A 321 -0.10 -12.34 23.20
C VAL A 321 -1.05 -13.46 22.77
N CYS A 322 -0.52 -14.67 22.63
CA CYS A 322 -1.29 -15.92 22.57
C CYS A 322 -2.38 -15.92 23.66
N PRO A 323 -3.57 -16.50 23.42
CA PRO A 323 -4.67 -16.43 24.37
C PRO A 323 -4.35 -17.29 25.59
N GLN A 324 -3.82 -16.67 26.64
CA GLN A 324 -3.92 -17.19 27.99
C GLN A 324 -4.65 -16.17 28.83
N ASN A 325 -5.95 -16.44 28.99
CA ASN A 325 -6.80 -16.08 30.11
C ASN A 325 -6.63 -14.66 30.69
N ALA A 326 -7.51 -13.75 30.29
CA ALA A 326 -7.96 -12.70 31.20
C ALA A 326 -9.37 -12.26 30.82
N GLY A 327 -10.33 -12.51 31.71
CA GLY A 327 -11.66 -11.94 31.65
C GLY A 327 -11.56 -10.42 31.62
N ARG A 328 -12.17 -9.82 30.62
CA ARG A 328 -12.23 -8.38 30.39
C ARG A 328 -13.45 -7.83 31.13
N GLU A 329 -13.24 -7.27 32.31
CA GLU A 329 -14.22 -6.38 32.93
C GLU A 329 -14.18 -5.03 32.20
N GLU A 330 -15.32 -4.69 31.60
CA GLU A 330 -15.57 -3.45 30.87
C GLU A 330 -15.76 -2.29 31.86
N MET A 331 -14.66 -1.65 32.24
CA MET A 331 -14.70 -0.48 33.12
C MET A 331 -14.98 0.78 32.28
N THR A 332 -16.27 1.05 32.07
CA THR A 332 -16.81 2.28 31.47
C THR A 332 -16.77 3.44 32.49
N GLY A 333 -15.57 3.99 32.71
CA GLY A 333 -15.38 5.21 33.50
C GLY A 333 -15.19 6.44 32.61
N PRO A 334 -15.78 7.61 32.95
CA PRO A 334 -15.50 8.86 32.25
C PRO A 334 -14.01 9.20 32.37
N MET A 335 -13.32 9.24 31.23
CA MET A 335 -11.91 9.60 31.17
C MET A 335 -11.72 11.02 31.75
N PRO A 336 -10.83 11.20 32.74
CA PRO A 336 -10.49 12.53 33.23
C PRO A 336 -9.81 13.32 32.10
N THR A 337 -10.43 14.42 31.67
CA THR A 337 -9.88 15.47 30.81
C THR A 337 -8.82 16.29 31.56
N ALA A 338 -7.83 15.63 32.15
CA ALA A 338 -6.58 16.31 32.50
C ALA A 338 -5.79 16.40 31.20
N GLU A 339 -5.67 17.60 30.62
CA GLU A 339 -4.79 17.81 29.46
C GLU A 339 -3.39 17.32 29.86
N PRO A 340 -2.88 16.24 29.23
CA PRO A 340 -1.54 15.78 29.52
C PRO A 340 -0.58 16.94 29.22
N VAL A 341 0.38 17.16 30.12
CA VAL A 341 1.43 18.16 29.91
C VAL A 341 2.30 17.66 28.75
N ASP A 342 1.90 18.05 27.55
CA ASP A 342 2.52 17.73 26.27
C ASP A 342 3.96 18.29 26.23
N GLY A 343 4.97 17.42 26.19
CA GLY A 343 6.37 17.82 25.94
C GLY A 343 7.35 17.62 27.10
N SER A 344 6.99 16.82 28.10
CA SER A 344 7.93 16.43 29.17
C SER A 344 9.14 15.64 28.63
N VAL A 345 10.28 15.71 29.34
CA VAL A 345 11.51 14.94 29.02
C VAL A 345 11.20 13.44 28.88
N LYS A 346 10.40 12.89 29.80
CA LYS A 346 10.02 11.48 29.81
C LYS A 346 9.25 11.10 28.56
N GLU A 347 8.22 11.86 28.21
CA GLU A 347 7.38 11.59 27.03
C GLU A 347 8.20 11.67 25.73
N LEU A 348 9.11 12.64 25.62
CA LEU A 348 10.00 12.75 24.47
C LEU A 348 11.02 11.61 24.41
N SER A 349 11.51 11.14 25.55
CA SER A 349 12.36 9.94 25.63
C SER A 349 11.60 8.68 25.19
N ASP A 350 10.35 8.52 25.63
CA ASP A 350 9.49 7.40 25.22
C ASP A 350 9.22 7.44 23.70
N PHE A 351 8.98 8.64 23.15
CA PHE A 351 8.83 8.84 21.71
C PHE A 351 10.11 8.48 20.92
N VAL A 352 11.29 8.87 21.41
CA VAL A 352 12.57 8.48 20.80
C VAL A 352 12.71 6.96 20.78
N ALA A 353 12.40 6.28 21.89
CA ALA A 353 12.43 4.82 21.97
C ALA A 353 11.46 4.16 20.98
N LEU A 354 10.25 4.71 20.79
CA LEU A 354 9.30 4.25 19.78
C LEU A 354 9.84 4.40 18.36
N CYS A 355 10.46 5.54 18.05
CA CYS A 355 11.11 5.78 16.76
C CYS A 355 12.24 4.77 16.51
N GLU A 356 13.09 4.49 17.50
CA GLU A 356 14.12 3.45 17.40
C GLU A 356 13.53 2.06 17.13
N ARG A 357 12.43 1.72 17.82
CA ARG A 357 11.75 0.43 17.67
C ARG A 357 11.23 0.26 16.25
N LEU A 358 10.59 1.29 15.70
CA LEU A 358 10.10 1.31 14.32
C LEU A 358 11.25 1.15 13.31
N GLU A 359 12.35 1.87 13.50
CA GLU A 359 13.53 1.78 12.63
C GLU A 359 14.21 0.41 12.63
N ARG A 360 14.32 -0.25 13.80
CA ARG A 360 15.06 -1.51 13.97
C ARG A 360 14.21 -2.75 13.65
N PHE A 361 13.00 -2.83 14.20
CA PHE A 361 12.22 -4.07 14.20
C PHE A 361 11.23 -4.17 13.05
N GLY A 362 11.08 -3.12 12.25
CA GLY A 362 10.19 -3.17 11.09
C GLY A 362 8.71 -3.22 11.45
N GLY A 363 8.32 -2.76 12.65
CA GLY A 363 6.92 -2.68 13.13
C GLY A 363 6.00 -1.74 12.34
N TRP A 364 6.42 -1.33 11.14
CA TRP A 364 5.67 -0.49 10.21
C TRP A 364 4.41 -1.16 9.70
N THR A 365 4.39 -2.49 9.63
CA THR A 365 3.21 -3.25 9.18
C THR A 365 2.01 -3.05 10.09
N CYS A 366 2.27 -2.73 11.36
CA CYS A 366 1.24 -2.47 12.36
C CYS A 366 0.71 -1.03 12.30
N LEU A 367 1.39 -0.13 11.61
CA LEU A 367 0.89 1.23 11.39
C LEU A 367 -0.11 1.23 10.25
N ASP A 368 -1.24 1.91 10.44
CA ASP A 368 -2.19 2.15 9.36
C ASP A 368 -1.56 3.00 8.23
N SER A 369 -2.14 2.93 7.02
CA SER A 369 -1.61 3.64 5.85
C SER A 369 -1.60 5.17 6.05
N HIS A 370 -2.60 5.72 6.75
CA HIS A 370 -2.72 7.15 7.00
C HIS A 370 -1.61 7.66 7.93
N LEU A 371 -1.35 6.96 9.03
CA LEU A 371 -0.29 7.27 9.99
C LEU A 371 1.10 7.15 9.34
N ARG A 372 1.33 6.17 8.45
CA ARG A 372 2.57 6.10 7.66
C ARG A 372 2.76 7.37 6.80
N GLN A 373 1.70 7.81 6.12
CA GLN A 373 1.75 9.05 5.33
C GLN A 373 1.93 10.28 6.20
N GLU A 374 1.32 10.32 7.39
CA GLU A 374 1.47 11.42 8.34
C GLU A 374 2.91 11.52 8.85
N VAL A 375 3.57 10.40 9.19
CA VAL A 375 5.00 10.38 9.56
C VAL A 375 5.87 10.91 8.42
N ILE A 376 5.62 10.46 7.18
CA ILE A 376 6.35 10.93 5.99
C ILE A 376 6.11 12.42 5.76
N ALA A 377 4.86 12.88 5.82
CA ALA A 377 4.51 14.29 5.65
C ALA A 377 5.14 15.17 6.74
N PHE A 378 5.12 14.72 7.99
CA PHE A 378 5.68 15.42 9.13
C PHE A 378 7.21 15.52 9.08
N SER A 379 7.89 14.54 8.46
CA SER A 379 9.35 14.57 8.30
C SER A 379 9.87 15.81 7.55
N ASN A 380 9.04 16.43 6.70
CA ASN A 380 9.37 17.71 6.05
C ASN A 380 9.56 18.87 7.05
N HIS A 381 9.02 18.74 8.26
CA HIS A 381 9.17 19.72 9.34
C HIS A 381 10.34 19.43 10.29
N ALA A 382 11.09 18.34 10.09
CA ALA A 382 12.24 18.00 10.94
C ALA A 382 13.28 19.12 11.01
N GLY A 383 13.50 19.85 9.90
CA GLY A 383 14.39 21.00 9.87
C GLY A 383 13.95 22.17 10.77
N ASP A 384 12.64 22.36 10.95
CA ASP A 384 12.12 23.42 11.82
C ASP A 384 12.23 23.03 13.30
N ILE A 385 12.01 21.75 13.62
CA ILE A 385 12.30 21.21 14.96
C ILE A 385 13.80 21.36 15.25
N GLN A 386 14.68 20.99 14.33
CA GLN A 386 16.13 21.16 14.51
C GLN A 386 16.54 22.62 14.74
N LYS A 387 15.97 23.58 14.00
CA LYS A 387 16.22 25.02 14.23
C LYS A 387 15.76 25.45 15.62
N TYR A 388 14.59 24.97 16.06
CA TYR A 388 14.07 25.22 17.40
C TYR A 388 15.00 24.64 18.48
N VAL A 389 15.43 23.38 18.34
CA VAL A 389 16.35 22.72 19.26
C VAL A 389 17.66 23.47 19.37
N ARG A 390 18.26 23.88 18.23
CA ARG A 390 19.49 24.70 18.24
C ARG A 390 19.30 26.04 18.94
N ARG A 391 18.16 26.71 18.72
CA ARG A 391 17.83 27.97 19.39
C ARG A 391 17.68 27.77 20.89
N ARG A 392 16.91 26.78 21.33
CA ARG A 392 16.74 26.45 22.75
C ARG A 392 18.06 26.07 23.40
N CYS A 393 18.88 25.24 22.76
CA CYS A 393 20.21 24.90 23.27
C CYS A 393 21.11 26.13 23.43
N LYS A 394 20.97 27.14 22.57
CA LYS A 394 21.71 28.40 22.69
C LYS A 394 21.19 29.24 23.86
N GLU A 395 19.87 29.44 23.96
CA GLU A 395 19.24 30.18 25.06
C GLU A 395 19.60 29.58 26.42
N LEU A 396 19.63 28.26 26.51
CA LEU A 396 20.02 27.54 27.71
C LEU A 396 21.49 27.74 28.10
N LYS A 397 22.40 27.78 27.13
CA LYS A 397 23.82 28.09 27.37
C LYS A 397 24.03 29.54 27.82
N GLU A 398 23.20 30.45 27.33
CA GLU A 398 23.30 31.89 27.65
C GLU A 398 22.62 32.23 28.98
N GLY A 399 21.52 31.58 29.34
CA GLY A 399 20.79 31.80 30.60
C GLY A 399 21.55 31.42 31.86
N VAL A 400 22.54 30.52 31.76
CA VAL A 400 23.43 30.17 32.89
C VAL A 400 24.46 31.26 33.19
N LYS A 401 24.72 32.17 32.23
CA LYS A 401 25.39 33.43 32.54
C LYS A 401 24.34 34.36 33.13
N SER A 402 24.01 34.12 34.39
CA SER A 402 23.35 35.12 35.24
C SER A 402 24.00 36.48 34.94
N PRO A 403 23.22 37.55 34.77
CA PRO A 403 23.76 38.90 34.66
C PRO A 403 24.57 39.17 35.92
N SER A 404 25.87 38.90 35.82
CA SER A 404 26.88 39.27 36.78
C SER A 404 26.64 40.74 37.03
N SER A 405 26.30 41.03 38.28
CA SER A 405 26.15 42.34 38.87
C SER A 405 27.32 43.25 38.45
N GLN A 406 27.18 43.94 37.32
CA GLN A 406 27.80 45.24 37.20
C GLN A 406 26.98 46.17 38.10
N GLY A 407 27.51 46.35 39.31
CA GLY A 407 26.99 47.26 40.29
C GLY A 407 26.81 48.64 39.68
N VAL A 408 25.58 49.12 39.72
CA VAL A 408 25.31 50.54 39.83
C VAL A 408 24.82 50.74 41.26
N SER A 409 25.78 50.88 42.16
CA SER A 409 25.58 51.61 43.40
C SER A 409 25.24 53.04 43.00
N GLY A 410 23.98 53.45 43.15
CA GLY A 410 23.61 54.83 42.84
C GLY A 410 22.12 55.09 42.88
N LEU A 411 21.72 55.77 43.96
CA LEU A 411 20.50 56.55 44.13
C LEU A 411 19.23 55.79 44.55
N GLU A 412 19.17 55.56 45.87
CA GLU A 412 18.01 55.98 46.63
C GLU A 412 17.63 57.42 46.23
N ASP A 413 16.48 57.63 45.58
CA ASP A 413 15.53 58.68 45.96
C ASP A 413 14.26 58.66 45.10
N LEU A 414 13.16 59.05 45.74
CA LEU A 414 11.88 59.48 45.16
C LEU A 414 10.88 58.40 44.71
N LEU A 415 10.24 57.84 45.74
CA LEU A 415 8.81 58.01 46.04
C LEU A 415 7.95 58.76 45.00
N ASP A 416 6.75 58.19 44.84
CA ASP A 416 5.48 58.86 44.56
C ASP A 416 5.20 59.30 43.11
N THR A 417 4.34 58.55 42.41
CA THR A 417 2.98 59.03 42.15
C THR A 417 2.15 57.97 41.43
N SER A 418 1.04 57.63 42.07
CA SER A 418 -0.11 56.97 41.49
C SER A 418 -0.74 57.85 40.40
N LYS A 419 -0.97 57.29 39.21
CA LYS A 419 -1.84 57.91 38.19
C LYS A 419 -2.51 56.85 37.31
N PRO A 420 -3.84 56.79 37.23
CA PRO A 420 -4.54 55.85 36.36
C PRO A 420 -4.63 56.41 34.92
N PRO A 421 -4.59 55.57 33.88
CA PRO A 421 -4.78 56.06 32.52
C PRO A 421 -6.28 56.30 32.24
N SER A 422 -6.56 57.58 31.98
CA SER A 422 -7.81 58.10 31.45
C SER A 422 -8.11 57.61 30.04
N ARG A 423 -9.39 57.31 29.80
CA ARG A 423 -10.04 57.21 28.49
C ARG A 423 -9.60 58.35 27.56
N GLY A 424 -9.02 57.99 26.42
CA GLY A 424 -8.78 58.87 25.28
C GLY A 424 -9.28 58.20 24.01
N SER A 425 -10.48 58.56 23.60
CA SER A 425 -11.08 58.22 22.31
C SER A 425 -10.32 58.96 21.20
N ALA A 426 -9.81 58.22 20.21
CA ALA A 426 -9.32 58.77 18.96
C ALA A 426 -9.99 58.01 17.79
N PRO A 427 -10.39 58.72 16.71
CA PRO A 427 -11.24 58.18 15.66
C PRO A 427 -10.48 57.27 14.69
N MET A 428 -11.19 56.27 14.18
CA MET A 428 -10.74 55.31 13.19
C MET A 428 -10.28 56.00 11.89
N ALA A 429 -9.03 55.79 11.53
CA ALA A 429 -8.56 55.97 10.16
C ALA A 429 -8.87 54.69 9.38
N VAL A 430 -9.82 54.80 8.45
CA VAL A 430 -10.20 53.75 7.50
C VAL A 430 -9.07 53.57 6.47
N PRO A 431 -8.47 52.37 6.30
CA PRO A 431 -7.54 52.13 5.21
C PRO A 431 -8.29 52.04 3.87
N PRO A 432 -7.72 52.55 2.77
CA PRO A 432 -8.38 52.53 1.46
C PRO A 432 -8.47 51.10 0.90
N LEU A 433 -9.67 50.75 0.43
CA LEU A 433 -9.97 49.53 -0.34
C LEU A 433 -9.02 49.41 -1.55
N LEU A 434 -8.21 48.37 -1.56
CA LEU A 434 -7.50 47.90 -2.75
C LEU A 434 -8.51 47.38 -3.78
N LYS A 435 -8.43 47.88 -5.01
CA LYS A 435 -9.20 47.37 -6.15
C LYS A 435 -8.79 45.92 -6.47
N PRO A 436 -9.74 45.02 -6.77
CA PRO A 436 -9.42 43.68 -7.24
C PRO A 436 -8.79 43.72 -8.65
N PRO A 437 -7.88 42.79 -8.97
CA PRO A 437 -7.29 42.68 -10.31
C PRO A 437 -8.33 42.22 -11.35
N PRO A 438 -8.16 42.59 -12.63
CA PRO A 438 -9.06 42.18 -13.70
C PRO A 438 -8.97 40.67 -13.94
N VAL A 439 -10.14 40.04 -14.01
CA VAL A 439 -10.30 38.63 -14.35
C VAL A 439 -9.89 38.42 -15.81
N SER A 440 -8.88 37.56 -16.04
CA SER A 440 -8.46 37.15 -17.37
C SER A 440 -9.49 36.18 -17.96
N SER A 441 -10.23 36.63 -18.96
CA SER A 441 -11.13 35.79 -19.77
C SER A 441 -10.31 34.97 -20.77
N CYS A 442 -10.08 33.69 -20.48
CA CYS A 442 -9.61 32.73 -21.48
C CYS A 442 -10.74 32.44 -22.49
N SER A 443 -10.60 33.00 -23.68
CA SER A 443 -11.45 32.73 -24.83
C SER A 443 -11.10 31.37 -25.44
N VAL A 444 -12.08 30.47 -25.50
CA VAL A 444 -11.97 29.18 -26.20
C VAL A 444 -12.09 29.46 -27.70
N ARG A 445 -10.99 29.26 -28.45
CA ARG A 445 -11.00 29.21 -29.91
C ARG A 445 -11.30 27.76 -30.34
N THR A 446 -12.53 27.50 -30.72
CA THR A 446 -12.88 26.39 -31.61
C THR A 446 -12.47 26.79 -33.04
N SER A 447 -11.61 25.99 -33.66
CA SER A 447 -11.31 26.11 -35.10
C SER A 447 -12.16 25.09 -35.84
N GLN A 448 -12.89 25.59 -36.84
CA GLN A 448 -13.54 24.80 -37.89
C GLN A 448 -12.51 24.24 -38.87
#